data_AF-A0A7V9CJ62-F1
#
_entry.id   AF-A0A7V9CJ62-F1
#
_cell.length_a   1.000
_cell.length_b   1.000
_cell.length_c   1.000
_cell.angle_alpha   90.00
_cell.angle_beta   90.00
_cell.angle_gamma   90.00
#
_symmetry.space_group_name_H-M   'P 1'
#
loop_
_entity.id
_entity.type
_entity.pdbx_description
1 polymer ?
#
loop_
_entity_poly.entity_id
_entity_poly.type
_entity_poly.pdbx_seq_one_letter_code
_entity_poly.pdbx_strand_id
1 'polypeptide(L)'
;LGQVELFRAGLRGRTPSGRALYAIVTGANDYRLDDFNVPMSPVEVVANIVTAVRRLHQIGARDILLLTLPNLGCTPGANLLGSECIENPTPPYADPLRPSELSAIHNALLAEEVAKLNLSGLRLVDVNAVFTALRAASPGTALVPAIDVILPPFQLPNGAWRPMSACLFIDPAYCVDVPAHALGPNALIIREVPAAKFLFWDILHPTTDAHRALGQYLYEELLRGGRTLRPAPRREPGAIRAAAGRCAGCSAVLVKVGGPANRTSGRGCSSCQMKSRR
;
A
#
# COMPACT_ATOMS: atom_id res chain seq x y z
N LEU A 1 -12.24 1.62 16.18
CA LEU A 1 -11.89 1.39 17.62
C LEU A 1 -12.57 0.16 18.24
N GLY A 2 -13.74 -0.30 17.76
CA GLY A 2 -14.56 -1.32 18.45
C GLY A 2 -13.85 -2.63 18.81
N GLN A 3 -13.07 -3.23 17.91
CA GLN A 3 -12.38 -4.50 18.19
C GLN A 3 -11.34 -4.39 19.33
N VAL A 4 -10.65 -3.25 19.48
CA VAL A 4 -9.71 -3.03 20.58
C VAL A 4 -10.45 -2.97 21.93
N GLU A 5 -11.62 -2.32 21.96
CA GLU A 5 -12.43 -2.27 23.18
C GLU A 5 -13.06 -3.62 23.53
N LEU A 6 -13.53 -4.38 22.53
CA LEU A 6 -14.01 -5.75 22.73
C LEU A 6 -12.89 -6.66 23.26
N PHE A 7 -11.67 -6.54 22.70
CA PHE A 7 -10.51 -7.26 23.20
C PHE A 7 -10.21 -6.90 24.66
N ARG A 8 -10.16 -5.60 24.99
CA ARG A 8 -9.95 -5.12 26.37
C ARG A 8 -11.01 -5.66 27.32
N ALA A 9 -12.29 -5.61 26.94
CA ALA A 9 -13.38 -6.15 27.75
C ALA A 9 -13.23 -7.66 27.96
N GLY A 10 -12.84 -8.40 26.92
CA GLY A 10 -12.60 -9.85 26.96
C GLY A 10 -11.48 -10.27 27.93
N LEU A 11 -10.52 -9.39 28.20
CA LEU A 11 -9.45 -9.67 29.17
C LEU A 11 -9.96 -9.76 30.61
N ARG A 12 -11.13 -9.16 30.93
CA ARG A 12 -11.73 -9.13 32.28
C ARG A 12 -10.75 -8.65 33.35
N GLY A 13 -10.05 -7.54 33.06
CA GLY A 13 -9.06 -6.94 33.96
C GLY A 13 -7.68 -7.57 33.94
N ARG A 14 -7.45 -8.65 33.17
CA ARG A 14 -6.12 -9.22 32.95
C ARG A 14 -5.32 -8.38 31.96
N THR A 15 -4.00 -8.50 32.02
CA THR A 15 -3.12 -7.96 30.99
C THR A 15 -3.10 -8.87 29.76
N PRO A 16 -3.00 -8.29 28.54
CA PRO A 16 -2.71 -9.06 27.33
C PRO A 16 -1.40 -9.83 27.50
N SER A 17 -1.29 -10.98 26.84
CA SER A 17 -0.04 -11.76 26.84
C SER A 17 1.10 -10.94 26.23
N GLY A 18 2.19 -10.79 26.97
CA GLY A 18 3.42 -10.17 26.45
C GLY A 18 4.17 -11.03 25.43
N ARG A 19 3.72 -12.29 25.21
CA ARG A 19 4.29 -13.23 24.23
C ARG A 19 3.43 -13.36 22.97
N ALA A 20 2.29 -12.68 22.91
CA ALA A 20 1.42 -12.68 21.75
C ALA A 20 1.85 -11.59 20.76
N LEU A 21 1.74 -11.89 19.48
CA LEU A 21 1.80 -10.90 18.41
C LEU A 21 0.40 -10.35 18.15
N TYR A 22 0.27 -9.02 18.17
CA TYR A 22 -0.97 -8.31 17.87
C TYR A 22 -0.88 -7.74 16.45
N ALA A 23 -1.47 -8.45 15.49
CA ALA A 23 -1.50 -8.02 14.09
C ALA A 23 -2.70 -7.10 13.82
N ILE A 24 -2.46 -5.96 13.17
CA ILE A 24 -3.48 -4.96 12.84
C ILE A 24 -3.49 -4.76 11.32
N VAL A 25 -4.65 -5.02 10.72
CA VAL A 25 -4.96 -4.76 9.31
C VAL A 25 -6.31 -4.07 9.26
N THR A 26 -6.35 -2.83 8.75
CA THR A 26 -7.56 -1.99 8.74
C THR A 26 -7.37 -0.84 7.76
N GLY A 27 -8.43 -0.07 7.48
CA GLY A 27 -8.37 1.16 6.69
C GLY A 27 -9.11 1.09 5.36
N ALA A 28 -9.12 -0.07 4.69
CA ALA A 28 -9.71 -0.19 3.35
C ALA A 28 -11.22 0.12 3.33
N ASN A 29 -11.95 -0.35 4.34
CA ASN A 29 -13.40 -0.12 4.44
C ASN A 29 -13.75 1.34 4.70
N ASP A 30 -12.87 2.09 5.38
CA ASP A 30 -13.09 3.50 5.72
C ASP A 30 -13.18 4.40 4.47
N TYR A 31 -12.68 3.95 3.32
CA TYR A 31 -12.71 4.67 2.05
C TYR A 31 -13.82 4.23 1.09
N ARG A 32 -14.59 3.20 1.46
CA ARG A 32 -15.65 2.69 0.60
C ARG A 32 -16.88 3.59 0.70
N LEU A 33 -17.52 3.86 -0.44
CA LEU A 33 -18.83 4.52 -0.45
C LEU A 33 -19.89 3.44 -0.65
N ASP A 34 -20.79 3.30 0.32
CA ASP A 34 -21.90 2.34 0.30
C ASP A 34 -22.93 2.67 1.38
N ASP A 35 -24.03 1.92 1.43
CA ASP A 35 -25.14 2.14 2.36
C ASP A 35 -24.74 2.09 3.84
N PHE A 36 -23.59 1.50 4.17
CA PHE A 36 -23.09 1.37 5.53
C PHE A 36 -21.87 2.24 5.83
N ASN A 37 -21.32 2.97 4.85
CA ASN A 37 -20.11 3.76 5.03
C ASN A 37 -20.07 5.05 4.22
N VAL A 38 -19.70 6.14 4.89
CA VAL A 38 -19.31 7.41 4.26
C VAL A 38 -17.79 7.48 4.25
N PRO A 39 -17.14 7.69 3.08
CA PRO A 39 -15.69 7.74 2.99
C PRO A 39 -15.07 8.78 3.91
N MET A 40 -14.08 8.37 4.68
CA MET A 40 -13.31 9.24 5.57
C MET A 40 -12.06 9.78 4.87
N SER A 41 -11.52 10.90 5.38
CA SER A 41 -10.24 11.41 4.87
C SER A 41 -9.07 10.55 5.37
N PRO A 42 -7.94 10.46 4.63
CA PRO A 42 -6.75 9.74 5.10
C PRO A 42 -6.24 10.18 6.47
N VAL A 43 -6.37 11.46 6.81
CA VAL A 43 -5.99 12.01 8.11
C VAL A 43 -6.82 11.38 9.23
N GLU A 44 -8.13 11.31 9.08
CA GLU A 44 -9.02 10.75 10.11
C GLU A 44 -8.83 9.24 10.29
N VAL A 45 -8.68 8.50 9.18
CA VAL A 45 -8.44 7.05 9.22
C VAL A 45 -7.12 6.75 9.93
N VAL A 46 -6.04 7.44 9.59
CA VAL A 46 -4.74 7.28 10.24
C VAL A 46 -4.83 7.63 11.73
N ALA A 47 -5.51 8.72 12.10
CA ALA A 47 -5.72 9.09 13.51
C ALA A 47 -6.45 7.98 14.30
N ASN A 48 -7.44 7.33 13.70
CA ASN A 48 -8.15 6.20 14.30
C ASN A 48 -7.24 4.98 14.50
N ILE A 49 -6.38 4.67 13.52
CA ILE A 49 -5.41 3.56 13.60
C ILE A 49 -4.39 3.83 14.71
N VAL A 50 -3.79 5.02 14.73
CA VAL A 50 -2.80 5.46 15.73
C VAL A 50 -3.41 5.41 17.13
N THR A 51 -4.68 5.82 17.28
CA THR A 51 -5.41 5.70 18.54
C THR A 51 -5.60 4.24 18.96
N ALA A 52 -5.95 3.35 18.04
CA ALA A 52 -6.09 1.92 18.32
C ALA A 52 -4.78 1.28 18.80
N VAL A 53 -3.66 1.58 18.11
CA VAL A 53 -2.31 1.14 18.48
C VAL A 53 -1.93 1.62 19.88
N ARG A 54 -2.13 2.92 20.17
CA ARG A 54 -1.87 3.49 21.50
C ARG A 54 -2.68 2.79 22.58
N ARG A 55 -3.96 2.52 22.35
CA ARG A 55 -4.83 1.83 23.32
C ARG A 55 -4.38 0.40 23.58
N LEU A 56 -4.06 -0.36 22.53
CA LEU A 56 -3.50 -1.72 22.68
C LEU A 56 -2.21 -1.70 23.51
N HIS A 57 -1.30 -0.76 23.22
CA HIS A 57 -0.08 -0.60 23.99
C HIS A 57 -0.36 -0.20 25.46
N GLN A 58 -1.29 0.72 25.71
CA GLN A 58 -1.66 1.15 27.05
C GLN A 58 -2.19 0.01 27.93
N ILE A 59 -2.95 -0.93 27.35
CA ILE A 59 -3.49 -2.07 28.09
C ILE A 59 -2.47 -3.20 28.29
N GLY A 60 -1.28 -3.13 27.68
CA GLY A 60 -0.18 -4.07 27.93
C GLY A 60 0.31 -4.88 26.72
N ALA A 61 -0.24 -4.65 25.52
CA ALA A 61 0.32 -5.27 24.31
C ALA A 61 1.73 -4.71 24.03
N ARG A 62 2.68 -5.57 23.68
CA ARG A 62 4.09 -5.18 23.49
C ARG A 62 4.70 -5.60 22.16
N ASP A 63 4.15 -6.59 21.48
CA ASP A 63 4.60 -6.98 20.13
C ASP A 63 3.47 -6.74 19.13
N ILE A 64 3.51 -5.59 18.44
CA ILE A 64 2.43 -5.13 17.56
C ILE A 64 2.96 -5.09 16.13
N LEU A 65 2.31 -5.83 15.23
CA LEU A 65 2.54 -5.77 13.79
C LEU A 65 1.41 -4.96 13.15
N LEU A 66 1.74 -3.77 12.65
CA LEU A 66 0.82 -2.91 11.92
C LEU A 66 1.15 -2.98 10.42
N LEU A 67 0.16 -3.27 9.60
CA LEU A 67 0.33 -3.31 8.15
C LEU A 67 -0.04 -1.96 7.53
N THR A 68 0.67 -1.56 6.48
CA THR A 68 0.23 -0.48 5.59
C THR A 68 -1.05 -0.87 4.86
N LEU A 69 -1.76 0.13 4.32
CA LEU A 69 -2.91 -0.08 3.46
C LEU A 69 -2.43 -0.64 2.10
N PRO A 70 -2.98 -1.78 1.63
CA PRO A 70 -2.76 -2.22 0.26
C PRO A 70 -3.24 -1.17 -0.73
N ASN A 71 -2.59 -1.05 -1.89
CA ASN A 71 -2.95 -0.10 -2.93
C ASN A 71 -4.37 -0.39 -3.47
N LEU A 72 -5.33 0.41 -3.04
CA LEU A 72 -6.74 0.23 -3.36
C LEU A 72 -7.05 0.46 -4.85
N GLY A 73 -6.22 1.23 -5.55
CA GLY A 73 -6.34 1.41 -7.00
C GLY A 73 -5.88 0.20 -7.80
N CYS A 74 -5.21 -0.75 -7.16
CA CYS A 74 -4.73 -1.98 -7.77
C CYS A 74 -5.63 -3.18 -7.48
N THR A 75 -6.90 -2.91 -7.19
CA THR A 75 -7.98 -3.89 -7.08
C THR A 75 -8.77 -4.00 -8.39
N PRO A 76 -9.37 -5.16 -8.71
CA PRO A 76 -10.27 -5.28 -9.84
C PRO A 76 -11.48 -4.33 -9.72
N GLY A 77 -11.97 -4.07 -8.50
CA GLY A 77 -13.07 -3.14 -8.23
C GLY A 77 -12.76 -1.72 -8.65
N ALA A 78 -11.56 -1.21 -8.32
CA ALA A 78 -11.12 0.10 -8.79
C ALA A 78 -11.07 0.16 -10.33
N ASN A 79 -10.54 -0.89 -10.97
CA ASN A 79 -10.49 -0.99 -12.43
C ASN A 79 -11.90 -1.03 -13.06
N LEU A 80 -12.85 -1.75 -12.46
CA LEU A 80 -14.25 -1.79 -12.90
C LEU A 80 -14.96 -0.44 -12.81
N LEU A 81 -14.51 0.42 -11.89
CA LEU A 81 -14.98 1.80 -11.75
C LEU A 81 -14.18 2.80 -12.60
N GLY A 82 -13.31 2.32 -13.48
CA GLY A 82 -12.52 3.15 -14.40
C GLY A 82 -11.26 3.77 -13.79
N SER A 83 -10.87 3.37 -12.58
CA SER A 83 -9.61 3.80 -11.97
C SER A 83 -8.46 2.92 -12.45
N GLU A 84 -7.42 3.55 -12.99
CA GLU A 84 -6.16 2.86 -13.28
C GLU A 84 -5.38 2.57 -11.99
N CYS A 85 -4.76 1.40 -11.95
CA CYS A 85 -3.78 1.08 -10.91
C CYS A 85 -2.46 1.79 -11.15
N ILE A 86 -2.01 2.54 -10.16
CA ILE A 86 -0.72 3.22 -10.18
C ILE A 86 0.07 2.67 -9.01
N GLU A 87 1.05 1.81 -9.29
CA GLU A 87 1.83 1.11 -8.24
C GLU A 87 2.52 2.08 -7.28
N ASN A 88 3.17 3.11 -7.83
CA ASN A 88 3.93 4.11 -7.06
C ASN A 88 3.50 5.52 -7.48
N PRO A 89 2.33 6.01 -7.04
CA PRO A 89 1.87 7.33 -7.40
C PRO A 89 2.72 8.39 -6.70
N THR A 90 3.09 9.44 -7.44
CA THR A 90 3.89 10.57 -6.93
C THR A 90 3.15 11.89 -7.17
N PRO A 91 3.36 12.93 -6.35
CA PRO A 91 2.76 14.25 -6.57
C PRO A 91 3.12 14.88 -7.95
N PRO A 92 2.30 15.79 -8.49
CA PRO A 92 1.02 16.25 -7.94
C PRO A 92 -0.08 15.20 -8.08
N TYR A 93 -0.96 15.11 -7.07
CA TYR A 93 -2.10 14.21 -7.08
C TYR A 93 -3.32 14.84 -7.76
N ALA A 94 -4.21 14.00 -8.27
CA ALA A 94 -5.47 14.45 -8.87
C ALA A 94 -6.46 15.00 -7.82
N ASP A 95 -7.42 15.81 -8.27
CA ASP A 95 -8.59 16.23 -7.50
C ASP A 95 -9.88 15.90 -8.29
N PRO A 96 -10.72 14.96 -7.81
CA PRO A 96 -10.56 14.17 -6.59
C PRO A 96 -9.42 13.14 -6.68
N LEU A 97 -8.93 12.69 -5.51
CA LEU A 97 -7.87 11.69 -5.42
C LEU A 97 -8.26 10.37 -6.07
N ARG A 98 -7.34 9.78 -6.84
CA ARG A 98 -7.46 8.40 -7.30
C ARG A 98 -7.22 7.43 -6.14
N PRO A 99 -7.85 6.23 -6.12
CA PRO A 99 -7.65 5.24 -5.06
C PRO A 99 -6.17 4.85 -4.80
N SER A 100 -5.33 4.82 -5.85
CA SER A 100 -3.88 4.61 -5.69
C SER A 100 -3.21 5.75 -4.91
N GLU A 101 -3.53 7.00 -5.25
CA GLU A 101 -2.99 8.20 -4.61
C GLU A 101 -3.47 8.31 -3.16
N LEU A 102 -4.75 8.02 -2.92
CA LEU A 102 -5.33 7.94 -1.60
C LEU A 102 -4.58 6.93 -0.72
N SER A 103 -4.25 5.75 -1.27
CA SER A 103 -3.51 4.72 -0.54
C SER A 103 -2.08 5.16 -0.21
N ALA A 104 -1.41 5.82 -1.16
CA ALA A 104 -0.06 6.36 -0.93
C ALA A 104 -0.06 7.48 0.12
N ILE A 105 -1.05 8.39 0.11
CA ILE A 105 -1.21 9.43 1.12
C ILE A 105 -1.47 8.80 2.50
N HIS A 106 -2.38 7.83 2.59
CA HIS A 106 -2.63 7.09 3.84
C HIS A 106 -1.33 6.51 4.40
N ASN A 107 -0.57 5.79 3.58
CA ASN A 107 0.63 5.09 4.03
C ASN A 107 1.75 6.05 4.44
N ALA A 108 1.90 7.18 3.75
CA ALA A 108 2.83 8.24 4.13
C ALA A 108 2.47 8.85 5.49
N LEU A 109 1.20 9.21 5.69
CA LEU A 109 0.69 9.73 6.96
C LEU A 109 0.84 8.71 8.09
N LEU A 110 0.51 7.44 7.82
CA LEU A 110 0.63 6.37 8.81
C LEU A 110 2.08 6.17 9.25
N ALA A 111 3.03 6.18 8.31
CA ALA A 111 4.45 6.07 8.63
C ALA A 111 4.95 7.24 9.49
N GLU A 112 4.52 8.46 9.17
CA GLU A 112 4.87 9.65 9.95
C GLU A 112 4.31 9.57 11.39
N GLU A 113 3.02 9.25 11.54
CA GLU A 113 2.38 9.19 12.86
C GLU A 113 2.90 8.02 13.71
N VAL A 114 3.17 6.86 13.10
CA VAL A 114 3.78 5.72 13.79
C VAL A 114 5.19 6.07 14.29
N ALA A 115 5.98 6.81 13.51
CA ALA A 115 7.29 7.27 13.96
C ALA A 115 7.19 8.20 15.18
N LYS A 116 6.18 9.09 15.22
CA LYS A 116 5.91 9.98 16.37
C LYS A 116 5.52 9.21 17.64
N LEU A 117 4.88 8.04 17.50
CA LEU A 117 4.52 7.21 18.66
C LEU A 117 5.73 6.70 19.44
N ASN A 118 6.85 6.41 18.75
CA ASN A 118 8.10 5.92 19.33
C ASN A 118 7.89 4.75 20.33
N LEU A 119 7.00 3.81 20.00
CA LEU A 119 6.68 2.66 20.85
C LEU A 119 7.62 1.49 20.56
N SER A 120 8.29 0.99 21.60
CA SER A 120 9.07 -0.24 21.49
C SER A 120 8.16 -1.42 21.11
N GLY A 121 8.60 -2.24 20.15
CA GLY A 121 7.87 -3.44 19.72
C GLY A 121 6.69 -3.19 18.77
N LEU A 122 6.47 -1.94 18.34
CA LEU A 122 5.61 -1.63 17.20
C LEU A 122 6.41 -1.76 15.90
N ARG A 123 5.93 -2.61 15.00
CA ARG A 123 6.50 -2.81 13.66
C ARG A 123 5.48 -2.42 12.60
N LEU A 124 5.81 -1.39 11.81
CA LEU A 124 5.07 -1.05 10.61
C LEU A 124 5.67 -1.83 9.43
N VAL A 125 4.86 -2.60 8.72
CA VAL A 125 5.30 -3.40 7.57
C VAL A 125 4.56 -2.99 6.32
N ASP A 126 5.31 -2.69 5.26
CA ASP A 126 4.74 -2.33 3.97
C ASP A 126 4.30 -3.57 3.18
N VAL A 127 3.00 -3.74 3.01
CA VAL A 127 2.44 -4.88 2.28
C VAL A 127 2.40 -4.67 0.77
N ASN A 128 2.62 -3.44 0.27
CA ASN A 128 2.56 -3.19 -1.16
C ASN A 128 3.70 -3.87 -1.90
N ALA A 129 4.88 -4.01 -1.29
CA ALA A 129 6.02 -4.72 -1.87
C ALA A 129 5.65 -6.15 -2.34
N VAL A 130 4.89 -6.91 -1.54
CA VAL A 130 4.48 -8.27 -1.92
C VAL A 130 3.39 -8.24 -2.99
N PHE A 131 2.45 -7.31 -2.93
CA PHE A 131 1.40 -7.20 -3.95
C PHE A 131 1.95 -6.76 -5.31
N THR A 132 2.87 -5.80 -5.36
CA THR A 132 3.59 -5.42 -6.59
C THR A 132 4.32 -6.63 -7.19
N ALA A 133 5.01 -7.42 -6.37
CA ALA A 133 5.70 -8.62 -6.84
C ALA A 133 4.73 -9.68 -7.39
N LEU A 134 3.60 -9.92 -6.72
CA LEU A 134 2.57 -10.87 -7.17
C LEU A 134 1.92 -10.43 -8.49
N ARG A 135 1.66 -9.12 -8.66
CA ARG A 135 1.13 -8.56 -9.90
C ARG A 135 2.11 -8.70 -11.05
N ALA A 136 3.39 -8.38 -10.82
CA ALA A 136 4.45 -8.55 -11.81
C ALA A 136 4.63 -10.03 -12.22
N ALA A 137 4.42 -10.96 -11.29
CA ALA A 137 4.47 -12.40 -11.58
C ALA A 137 3.24 -12.95 -12.32
N SER A 138 2.14 -12.17 -12.40
CA SER A 138 0.85 -12.62 -12.94
C SER A 138 0.24 -11.60 -13.91
N PRO A 139 0.97 -11.06 -14.91
CA PRO A 139 0.54 -9.89 -15.68
C PRO A 139 -0.78 -10.08 -16.44
N GLY A 140 -1.14 -11.32 -16.80
CA GLY A 140 -2.39 -11.64 -17.50
C GLY A 140 -3.61 -11.84 -16.59
N THR A 141 -3.42 -12.05 -15.29
CA THR A 141 -4.49 -12.38 -14.31
C THR A 141 -4.46 -11.49 -13.07
N ALA A 142 -3.53 -10.54 -12.99
CA ALA A 142 -3.33 -9.68 -11.82
C ALA A 142 -4.57 -8.87 -11.43
N LEU A 143 -5.44 -8.53 -12.38
CA LEU A 143 -6.69 -7.79 -12.16
C LEU A 143 -7.93 -8.56 -12.62
N VAL A 144 -7.78 -9.86 -12.90
CA VAL A 144 -8.91 -10.74 -13.24
C VAL A 144 -9.30 -11.50 -11.97
N PRO A 145 -10.50 -11.29 -11.40
CA PRO A 145 -10.99 -12.12 -10.31
C PRO A 145 -11.16 -13.58 -10.74
N ALA A 146 -10.73 -14.51 -9.89
CA ALA A 146 -10.86 -15.94 -10.16
C ALA A 146 -12.32 -16.35 -10.44
N ILE A 147 -13.26 -15.77 -9.69
CA ILE A 147 -14.69 -16.06 -9.84
C ILE A 147 -15.25 -15.68 -11.22
N ASP A 148 -14.65 -14.71 -11.92
CA ASP A 148 -15.11 -14.27 -13.25
C ASP A 148 -14.71 -15.22 -14.37
N VAL A 149 -13.74 -16.11 -14.10
CA VAL A 149 -13.36 -17.20 -15.02
C VAL A 149 -14.22 -18.43 -14.77
N ILE A 150 -14.68 -18.61 -13.53
CA ILE A 150 -15.46 -19.78 -13.11
C ILE A 150 -16.95 -19.58 -13.41
N LEU A 151 -17.46 -18.37 -13.25
CA LEU A 151 -18.88 -18.06 -13.30
C LEU A 151 -19.21 -17.07 -14.43
N PRO A 152 -20.37 -17.23 -15.10
CA PRO A 152 -20.80 -16.30 -16.14
C PRO A 152 -21.09 -14.91 -15.55
N PRO A 153 -20.98 -13.84 -16.37
CA PRO A 153 -21.40 -12.51 -15.94
C PRO A 153 -22.93 -12.45 -15.77
N PHE A 154 -23.41 -11.40 -15.11
CA PHE A 154 -24.84 -11.12 -14.92
C PHE A 154 -25.21 -9.76 -15.52
N GLN A 155 -26.51 -9.53 -15.72
CA GLN A 155 -27.03 -8.30 -16.30
C GLN A 155 -27.87 -7.54 -15.27
N LEU A 156 -27.56 -6.26 -15.08
CA LEU A 156 -28.35 -5.35 -14.25
C LEU A 156 -29.70 -5.02 -14.92
N PRO A 157 -30.70 -4.51 -14.16
CA PRO A 157 -31.99 -4.11 -14.73
C PRO A 157 -31.91 -3.06 -15.85
N ASN A 158 -30.84 -2.25 -15.85
CA ASN A 158 -30.57 -1.26 -16.90
C ASN A 158 -29.90 -1.84 -18.16
N GLY A 159 -29.75 -3.17 -18.24
CA GLY A 159 -29.13 -3.88 -19.36
C GLY A 159 -27.60 -3.94 -19.32
N ALA A 160 -26.93 -3.34 -18.33
CA ALA A 160 -25.48 -3.37 -18.24
C ALA A 160 -24.98 -4.73 -17.74
N TRP A 161 -24.00 -5.30 -18.43
CA TRP A 161 -23.31 -6.52 -18.01
C TRP A 161 -22.27 -6.23 -16.93
N ARG A 162 -22.21 -7.09 -15.92
CA ARG A 162 -21.24 -7.02 -14.82
C ARG A 162 -20.59 -8.39 -14.57
N PRO A 163 -19.31 -8.41 -14.18
CA PRO A 163 -18.63 -9.64 -13.79
C PRO A 163 -19.23 -10.21 -12.50
N MET A 164 -19.26 -11.54 -12.36
CA MET A 164 -19.84 -12.20 -11.18
C MET A 164 -19.15 -11.80 -9.87
N SER A 165 -17.88 -11.46 -9.92
CA SER A 165 -17.11 -10.94 -8.78
C SER A 165 -17.71 -9.69 -8.14
N ALA A 166 -18.48 -8.90 -8.90
CA ALA A 166 -19.14 -7.70 -8.39
C ALA A 166 -20.42 -8.01 -7.60
N CYS A 167 -20.99 -9.22 -7.73
CA CYS A 167 -22.25 -9.58 -7.08
C CYS A 167 -22.20 -9.56 -5.55
N LEU A 168 -21.01 -9.74 -4.96
CA LEU A 168 -20.81 -9.64 -3.51
C LEU A 168 -20.95 -8.20 -2.96
N PHE A 169 -21.04 -7.20 -3.83
CA PHE A 169 -20.96 -5.78 -3.47
C PHE A 169 -22.13 -4.95 -4.00
N ILE A 170 -23.15 -5.60 -4.52
CA ILE A 170 -24.40 -4.97 -4.96
C ILE A 170 -25.57 -5.69 -4.31
N ASP A 171 -26.79 -5.19 -4.53
CA ASP A 171 -28.00 -5.89 -4.11
C ASP A 171 -28.05 -7.29 -4.76
N PRO A 172 -28.07 -8.36 -3.94
CA PRO A 172 -28.06 -9.74 -4.44
C PRO A 172 -29.31 -10.09 -5.27
N ALA A 173 -30.38 -9.30 -5.20
CA ALA A 173 -31.55 -9.50 -6.05
C ALA A 173 -31.25 -9.33 -7.56
N TYR A 174 -30.12 -8.70 -7.91
CA TYR A 174 -29.66 -8.56 -9.30
C TYR A 174 -28.72 -9.68 -9.75
N CYS A 175 -28.36 -10.60 -8.85
CA CYS A 175 -27.40 -11.65 -9.11
C CYS A 175 -28.08 -12.91 -9.66
N VAL A 176 -27.34 -13.66 -10.48
CA VAL A 176 -27.81 -14.96 -10.98
C VAL A 176 -27.45 -16.02 -9.94
N ASP A 177 -28.45 -16.80 -9.51
CA ASP A 177 -28.20 -17.99 -8.70
C ASP A 177 -27.36 -18.99 -9.48
N VAL A 178 -26.18 -19.34 -8.96
CA VAL A 178 -25.35 -20.39 -9.52
C VAL A 178 -25.52 -21.65 -8.67
N PRO A 179 -26.09 -22.74 -9.21
CA PRO A 179 -26.24 -23.96 -8.45
C PRO A 179 -24.88 -24.55 -8.11
N ALA A 180 -24.59 -24.81 -6.83
CA ALA A 180 -23.30 -25.36 -6.39
C ALA A 180 -22.96 -26.73 -7.03
N HIS A 181 -23.96 -27.50 -7.48
CA HIS A 181 -23.76 -28.76 -8.21
C HIS A 181 -23.23 -28.56 -9.64
N ALA A 182 -23.40 -27.35 -10.20
CA ALA A 182 -22.78 -26.90 -11.44
C ALA A 182 -21.33 -26.42 -11.20
N LEU A 183 -20.70 -26.79 -10.09
CA LEU A 183 -19.24 -26.69 -9.87
C LEU A 183 -18.56 -28.07 -9.81
N GLY A 184 -19.32 -29.15 -10.03
CA GLY A 184 -18.78 -30.50 -10.12
C GLY A 184 -17.90 -30.70 -11.37
N PRO A 185 -17.15 -31.81 -11.49
CA PRO A 185 -16.20 -32.06 -12.58
C PRO A 185 -16.83 -32.08 -13.99
N ASN A 186 -18.15 -32.13 -14.10
CA ASN A 186 -18.91 -32.12 -15.36
C ASN A 186 -19.67 -30.81 -15.60
N ALA A 187 -19.41 -29.79 -14.78
CA ALA A 187 -20.00 -28.48 -14.99
C ALA A 187 -19.50 -27.87 -16.29
N LEU A 188 -20.41 -27.21 -17.01
CA LEU A 188 -20.10 -26.32 -18.13
C LEU A 188 -19.43 -25.02 -17.61
N ILE A 189 -18.41 -25.14 -16.75
CA ILE A 189 -17.50 -24.06 -16.42
C ILE A 189 -16.60 -23.89 -17.64
N ILE A 190 -16.47 -22.65 -18.10
CA ILE A 190 -15.68 -22.31 -19.27
C ILE A 190 -14.22 -22.66 -19.00
N ARG A 191 -13.78 -23.73 -19.65
CA ARG A 191 -12.39 -24.12 -19.96
C ARG A 191 -11.55 -24.53 -18.75
N GLU A 192 -10.60 -25.41 -19.04
CA GLU A 192 -9.38 -25.61 -18.24
C GLU A 192 -8.89 -24.24 -17.78
N VAL A 193 -9.09 -23.92 -16.50
CA VAL A 193 -8.41 -22.78 -15.90
C VAL A 193 -6.94 -23.14 -16.02
N PRO A 194 -6.12 -22.38 -16.77
CA PRO A 194 -4.71 -22.69 -16.88
C PRO A 194 -4.11 -22.77 -15.47
N ALA A 195 -2.85 -23.20 -15.32
CA ALA A 195 -2.09 -23.00 -14.07
C ALA A 195 -1.88 -21.50 -13.71
N ALA A 196 -2.72 -20.61 -14.23
CA ALA A 196 -2.81 -19.20 -13.96
C ALA A 196 -3.06 -18.97 -12.47
N LYS A 197 -2.14 -18.23 -11.86
CA LYS A 197 -2.27 -17.76 -10.49
C LYS A 197 -3.11 -16.49 -10.52
N PHE A 198 -4.27 -16.53 -9.88
CA PHE A 198 -5.11 -15.36 -9.70
C PHE A 198 -4.70 -14.63 -8.44
N LEU A 199 -4.54 -13.31 -8.55
CA LEU A 199 -4.25 -12.48 -7.38
C LEU A 199 -5.53 -12.25 -6.55
N PHE A 200 -6.67 -12.08 -7.21
CA PHE A 200 -7.94 -11.75 -6.59
C PHE A 200 -8.97 -12.86 -6.74
N TRP A 201 -9.74 -13.10 -5.68
CA TRP A 201 -10.90 -13.99 -5.69
C TRP A 201 -12.12 -13.28 -6.26
N ASP A 202 -12.42 -12.08 -5.74
CA ASP A 202 -13.50 -11.20 -6.16
C ASP A 202 -12.95 -9.80 -6.51
N ILE A 203 -13.80 -8.76 -6.56
CA ILE A 203 -13.33 -7.42 -6.94
C ILE A 203 -12.44 -6.71 -5.91
N LEU A 204 -12.32 -7.23 -4.68
CA LEU A 204 -11.51 -6.64 -3.61
C LEU A 204 -10.53 -7.63 -2.97
N HIS A 205 -10.94 -8.87 -2.75
CA HIS A 205 -10.23 -9.79 -1.86
C HIS A 205 -9.19 -10.64 -2.59
N PRO A 206 -7.97 -10.78 -2.05
CA PRO A 206 -6.96 -11.67 -2.61
C PRO A 206 -7.36 -13.16 -2.52
N THR A 207 -6.79 -13.98 -3.38
CA THR A 207 -6.94 -15.45 -3.30
C THR A 207 -6.17 -16.05 -2.12
N THR A 208 -6.42 -17.33 -1.82
CA THR A 208 -5.64 -18.10 -0.84
C THR A 208 -4.14 -18.10 -1.15
N ASP A 209 -3.75 -18.19 -2.43
CA ASP A 209 -2.33 -18.17 -2.81
C ASP A 209 -1.69 -16.80 -2.59
N ALA A 210 -2.42 -15.72 -2.86
CA ALA A 210 -1.97 -14.37 -2.55
C ALA A 210 -1.84 -14.14 -1.05
N HIS A 211 -2.82 -14.60 -0.26
CA HIS A 211 -2.74 -14.57 1.20
C HIS A 211 -1.60 -15.42 1.75
N ARG A 212 -1.29 -16.58 1.13
CA ARG A 212 -0.12 -17.39 1.49
C ARG A 212 1.18 -16.62 1.27
N ALA A 213 1.32 -15.96 0.12
CA ALA A 213 2.49 -15.15 -0.17
C ALA A 213 2.63 -13.96 0.79
N LEU A 214 1.53 -13.26 1.11
CA LEU A 214 1.52 -12.22 2.14
C LEU A 214 1.92 -12.78 3.51
N GLY A 215 1.34 -13.91 3.93
CA GLY A 215 1.67 -14.55 5.20
C GLY A 215 3.15 -14.94 5.31
N GLN A 216 3.72 -15.47 4.23
CA GLN A 216 5.16 -15.78 4.16
C GLN A 216 6.00 -14.51 4.23
N TYR A 217 5.64 -13.47 3.48
CA TYR A 217 6.32 -12.18 3.52
C TYR A 217 6.33 -11.59 4.94
N LEU A 218 5.17 -11.56 5.61
CA LEU A 218 5.07 -11.08 6.99
C LEU A 218 5.89 -11.93 7.96
N TYR A 219 5.88 -13.25 7.81
CA TYR A 219 6.68 -14.15 8.63
C TYR A 219 8.19 -13.87 8.48
N GLU A 220 8.65 -13.63 7.25
CA GLU A 220 10.05 -13.26 6.98
C GLU A 220 10.42 -11.91 7.60
N GLU A 221 9.53 -10.91 7.53
CA GLU A 221 9.71 -9.61 8.21
C GLU A 221 9.81 -9.77 9.73
N LEU A 222 8.99 -10.66 10.32
CA LEU A 222 9.08 -10.97 11.74
C LEU A 222 10.44 -11.58 12.12
N LEU A 223 10.98 -12.47 11.28
CA LEU A 223 12.30 -13.09 11.49
C LEU A 223 13.47 -12.12 11.28
N ARG A 224 13.36 -11.18 10.32
CA ARG A 224 14.37 -10.14 10.08
C ARG A 224 14.51 -9.21 11.29
N GLY A 225 13.39 -8.87 11.94
CA GLY A 225 13.39 -8.14 13.22
C GLY A 225 13.81 -8.97 14.45
N GLY A 226 13.91 -10.30 14.32
CA GLY A 226 14.34 -11.23 15.37
C GLY A 226 15.82 -11.64 15.31
N ARG A 227 16.54 -11.25 14.26
CA ARG A 227 18.01 -11.32 14.22
C ARG A 227 18.53 -9.93 14.52
N THR A 228 19.32 -9.79 15.60
CA THR A 228 20.12 -8.59 15.81
C THR A 228 21.04 -8.42 14.61
N LEU A 229 20.67 -7.56 13.67
CA LEU A 229 21.59 -7.06 12.67
C LEU A 229 22.68 -6.31 13.44
N ARG A 230 23.86 -6.92 13.57
CA ARG A 230 25.07 -6.15 13.86
C ARG A 230 25.11 -5.02 12.83
N PRO A 231 25.31 -3.76 13.24
CA PRO A 231 25.49 -2.68 12.29
C PRO A 231 26.60 -3.07 11.33
N ALA A 232 26.34 -2.98 10.02
CA ALA A 232 27.42 -2.95 9.05
C ALA A 232 28.38 -1.81 9.46
N PRO A 233 29.71 -2.00 9.37
CA PRO A 233 30.64 -0.92 9.68
C PRO A 233 30.25 0.31 8.87
N ARG A 234 30.10 1.46 9.55
CA ARG A 234 29.83 2.75 8.91
C ARG A 234 30.86 2.95 7.80
N ARG A 235 30.42 2.99 6.55
CA ARG A 235 31.19 3.65 5.51
C ARG A 235 30.95 5.14 5.70
N GLU A 236 31.96 5.84 6.20
CA GLU A 236 31.93 7.29 6.26
C GLU A 236 31.67 7.84 4.85
N PRO A 237 30.70 8.76 4.68
CA PRO A 237 30.61 9.54 3.46
C PRO A 237 31.91 10.32 3.30
N GLY A 238 32.61 10.09 2.19
CA GLY A 238 33.83 10.82 1.86
C GLY A 238 33.59 12.33 2.03
N ALA A 239 34.45 12.95 2.84
CA ALA A 239 34.38 14.35 3.19
C ALA A 239 34.41 15.23 1.93
N ILE A 240 33.24 15.77 1.54
CA ILE A 240 33.19 16.94 0.68
C ILE A 240 33.51 18.13 1.57
N ARG A 241 34.79 18.55 1.56
CA ARG A 241 35.22 19.81 2.17
C ARG A 241 34.58 20.98 1.41
N ALA A 242 33.48 21.49 1.93
CA ALA A 242 32.99 22.82 1.56
C ALA A 242 33.93 23.88 2.16
N ALA A 243 34.75 24.50 1.32
CA ALA A 243 35.52 25.67 1.72
C ALA A 243 34.55 26.85 1.94
N ALA A 244 34.35 27.22 3.19
CA ALA A 244 33.60 28.41 3.58
C ALA A 244 34.41 29.67 3.21
N GLY A 245 34.22 30.18 1.99
CA GLY A 245 34.59 31.54 1.61
C GLY A 245 33.45 32.48 1.96
N ARG A 246 33.64 33.34 2.97
CA ARG A 246 32.73 34.43 3.30
C ARG A 246 32.75 35.46 2.16
N CYS A 247 31.66 35.60 1.42
CA CYS A 247 31.34 36.81 0.67
C CYS A 247 30.04 37.38 1.24
N ALA A 248 30.14 38.59 1.76
CA ALA A 248 29.00 39.38 2.20
C ALA A 248 28.24 39.92 0.99
N GLY A 249 26.92 39.91 1.06
CA GLY A 249 26.04 40.72 0.21
C GLY A 249 25.45 40.01 -1.03
N CYS A 250 24.15 40.21 -1.18
CA CYS A 250 23.27 39.94 -2.33
C CYS A 250 22.64 38.55 -2.46
N SER A 251 21.31 38.57 -2.26
CA SER A 251 20.31 37.56 -2.58
C SER A 251 20.30 37.16 -4.06
N ALA A 252 20.17 35.85 -4.30
CA ALA A 252 19.39 35.18 -5.37
C ALA A 252 20.08 33.86 -5.72
N VAL A 253 19.44 32.72 -5.40
CA VAL A 253 19.87 31.41 -5.92
C VAL A 253 18.95 31.04 -7.09
N LEU A 254 19.44 31.31 -8.30
CA LEU A 254 18.97 30.71 -9.54
C LEU A 254 19.69 29.36 -9.70
N VAL A 255 18.96 28.24 -9.76
CA VAL A 255 19.53 26.95 -10.19
C VAL A 255 19.14 26.70 -11.64
N LYS A 256 20.14 26.79 -12.52
CA LYS A 256 20.06 26.47 -13.95
C LYS A 256 20.44 24.99 -14.14
N VAL A 257 19.51 24.17 -14.61
CA VAL A 257 19.78 22.79 -15.05
C VAL A 257 20.07 22.82 -16.55
N GLY A 258 21.32 22.60 -16.92
CA GLY A 258 21.78 22.59 -18.31
C GLY A 258 21.90 21.17 -18.87
N GLY A 259 21.14 20.89 -19.93
CA GLY A 259 21.49 19.87 -20.94
C GLY A 259 22.59 20.37 -21.89
N PRO A 260 23.13 19.51 -22.77
CA PRO A 260 24.38 19.77 -23.46
C PRO A 260 24.24 20.83 -24.56
N ALA A 261 25.24 21.71 -24.61
CA ALA A 261 25.37 22.81 -25.57
C ALA A 261 25.86 22.32 -26.95
N ASN A 262 25.28 22.89 -28.01
CA ASN A 262 25.94 22.99 -29.30
C ASN A 262 26.31 24.46 -29.58
N ARG A 263 27.50 24.66 -30.15
CA ARG A 263 28.26 25.90 -30.24
C ARG A 263 27.67 26.92 -31.20
N THR A 264 27.74 28.22 -30.85
CA THR A 264 28.31 29.27 -31.71
C THR A 264 28.77 30.50 -30.90
N SER A 265 30.05 30.80 -31.06
CA SER A 265 30.86 32.02 -30.90
C SER A 265 30.25 33.37 -30.46
N GLY A 266 30.99 34.07 -29.59
CA GLY A 266 31.08 35.53 -29.60
C GLY A 266 31.70 36.18 -28.35
N ARG A 267 33.03 36.45 -28.40
CA ARG A 267 33.82 37.55 -27.77
C ARG A 267 33.50 37.91 -26.29
N GLY A 268 34.44 38.00 -25.35
CA GLY A 268 35.89 37.91 -25.32
C GLY A 268 36.38 38.25 -23.89
N CYS A 269 37.58 37.75 -23.58
CA CYS A 269 38.63 38.21 -22.64
C CYS A 269 38.27 39.15 -21.47
N SER A 270 38.84 39.02 -20.26
CA SER A 270 40.22 38.61 -19.96
C SER A 270 40.47 38.37 -18.47
N SER A 271 41.35 37.39 -18.22
CA SER A 271 42.38 37.30 -17.18
C SER A 271 42.00 37.30 -15.69
N CYS A 272 42.23 36.15 -15.04
CA CYS A 272 43.11 36.10 -13.88
C CYS A 272 43.73 34.70 -13.77
N GLN A 273 45.04 34.60 -14.01
CA GLN A 273 45.83 33.37 -13.92
C GLN A 273 46.01 32.93 -12.46
N MET A 274 45.87 31.62 -12.25
CA MET A 274 46.30 30.92 -11.05
C MET A 274 47.82 31.02 -10.87
N LYS A 275 48.27 31.43 -9.67
CA LYS A 275 49.60 31.11 -9.16
C LYS A 275 49.47 29.87 -8.26
N SER A 276 50.02 28.74 -8.69
CA SER A 276 50.32 27.62 -7.79
C SER A 276 51.68 27.87 -7.12
N ARG A 277 51.78 27.68 -5.81
CA ARG A 277 53.03 27.28 -5.14
C ARG A 277 52.72 26.74 -3.74
N ARG A 278 53.09 25.47 -3.56
CA ARG A 278 53.36 24.67 -2.34
C ARG A 278 52.38 24.76 -1.19
#